data_AF-A0A6L2KWD9-F1
#
_entry.id   AF-A0A6L2KWD9-F1
#
_cell.length_a   1.000
_cell.length_b   1.000
_cell.length_c   1.000
_cell.angle_alpha   90.00
_cell.angle_beta   90.00
_cell.angle_gamma   90.00
#
_symmetry.space_group_name_H-M   'P 1'
#
loop_
_entity.id
_entity.type
_entity.pdbx_description
1 polymer ?
#
loop_
_entity_poly.entity_id
_entity_poly.type
_entity_poly.pdbx_seq_one_letter_code
_entity_poly.pdbx_strand_id
1 'polypeptide(L)'
;MKRVSPLLLWSTKLLDKQPVQLVEYNPDKLDEFVLWTQSKDLGDGFHAVRMVNKIKLNLDAWNGDKGHGGVRDGSTVAFWDWTKEDNQRWTTAPYCKSLN
;
A
#
# COMPACT_ATOMS: atom_id res chain seq x y z
N MET A 1 -29.18 -12.56 23.48
CA MET A 1 -27.69 -12.50 23.42
C MET A 1 -27.26 -13.22 22.15
N LYS A 2 -27.00 -12.51 21.05
CA LYS A 2 -26.65 -13.14 19.76
C LYS A 2 -25.17 -13.52 19.80
N ARG A 3 -24.87 -14.82 19.76
CA ARG A 3 -23.51 -15.33 19.55
C ARG A 3 -23.03 -14.88 18.18
N VAL A 4 -21.96 -14.09 18.15
CA VAL A 4 -21.20 -13.83 16.93
C VAL A 4 -20.39 -15.10 16.64
N SER A 5 -20.57 -15.67 15.45
CA SER A 5 -19.84 -16.86 15.01
C SER A 5 -18.35 -16.55 14.85
N PRO A 6 -17.42 -17.34 15.40
CA PRO A 6 -15.97 -17.16 15.22
C PRO A 6 -15.52 -17.24 13.76
N LEU A 7 -16.31 -17.89 12.89
CA LEU A 7 -15.98 -18.06 11.47
C LEU A 7 -15.98 -16.74 10.69
N LEU A 8 -16.73 -15.72 11.12
CA LEU A 8 -16.74 -14.43 10.42
C LEU A 8 -15.47 -13.60 10.70
N LEU A 9 -14.82 -13.79 11.85
CA LEU A 9 -13.58 -13.07 12.20
C LEU A 9 -12.34 -13.58 11.45
N TRP A 10 -12.38 -14.80 10.91
CA TRP A 10 -11.22 -15.39 10.22
C TRP A 10 -11.27 -15.13 8.71
N SER A 11 -12.47 -14.98 8.14
CA SER A 11 -12.63 -14.65 6.73
C SER A 11 -12.21 -13.22 6.39
N THR A 12 -12.26 -12.27 7.35
CA THR A 12 -11.82 -10.89 7.10
C THR A 12 -10.31 -10.72 7.19
N LYS A 13 -9.61 -11.50 8.03
CA LYS A 13 -8.13 -11.49 8.13
C LYS A 13 -7.38 -11.97 6.88
N LEU A 14 -8.08 -12.61 5.93
CA LEU A 14 -7.49 -13.10 4.67
C LEU A 14 -7.69 -12.14 3.49
N LEU A 15 -8.45 -11.05 3.66
CA LEU A 15 -8.68 -10.03 2.63
C LEU A 15 -7.68 -8.86 2.70
N ASP A 16 -6.79 -8.83 3.70
CA ASP A 16 -5.97 -7.65 4.03
C ASP A 16 -4.69 -7.50 3.17
N LYS A 17 -4.52 -8.32 2.12
CA LYS A 17 -3.22 -8.51 1.43
C LYS A 17 -3.40 -8.58 -0.09
N GLN A 18 -4.16 -7.64 -0.63
CA GLN A 18 -4.50 -7.62 -2.05
C GLN A 18 -3.47 -6.79 -2.83
N PRO A 19 -3.07 -7.27 -4.04
CA PRO A 19 -2.32 -6.45 -4.98
C PRO A 19 -3.08 -5.15 -5.28
N VAL A 20 -2.34 -4.05 -5.41
CA VAL A 20 -2.88 -2.80 -5.92
C VAL A 20 -3.03 -2.92 -7.44
N GLN A 21 -4.12 -2.37 -7.97
CA GLN A 21 -4.39 -2.33 -9.41
C GLN A 21 -4.50 -0.88 -9.86
N LEU A 22 -4.03 -0.62 -11.08
CA LEU A 22 -4.28 0.65 -11.75
C LEU A 22 -5.73 0.68 -12.23
N VAL A 23 -6.39 1.79 -12.00
CA VAL A 23 -7.76 2.06 -12.46
C VAL A 23 -7.81 3.44 -13.09
N GLU A 24 -8.77 3.63 -13.98
CA GLU A 24 -9.03 4.95 -14.57
C GLU A 24 -9.53 5.92 -13.50
N TYR A 25 -8.95 7.12 -13.47
CA TYR A 25 -9.39 8.17 -12.57
C TYR A 25 -10.59 8.90 -13.16
N ASN A 26 -11.70 8.94 -12.41
CA ASN A 26 -12.89 9.72 -12.77
C ASN A 26 -13.03 10.92 -11.82
N PRO A 27 -12.79 12.16 -12.28
CA PRO A 27 -12.86 13.35 -11.43
C PRO A 27 -14.29 13.72 -11.00
N ASP A 28 -15.33 13.24 -11.71
CA ASP A 28 -16.73 13.56 -11.43
C ASP A 28 -17.34 12.66 -10.34
N LYS A 29 -16.57 11.67 -9.86
CA LYS A 29 -17.00 10.72 -8.83
C LYS A 29 -16.00 10.73 -7.67
N LEU A 30 -16.51 10.89 -6.46
CA LEU A 30 -15.72 10.59 -5.26
C LEU A 30 -15.55 9.07 -5.14
N ASP A 31 -14.37 8.59 -5.50
CA ASP A 31 -13.97 7.21 -5.29
C ASP A 31 -12.83 7.16 -4.25
N GLU A 32 -13.16 6.70 -3.04
CA GLU A 32 -12.18 6.64 -1.95
C GLU A 32 -11.07 5.62 -2.18
N PHE A 33 -11.22 4.67 -3.12
CA PHE A 33 -10.18 3.69 -3.43
C PHE A 33 -9.04 4.28 -4.28
N VAL A 34 -9.24 5.43 -4.92
CA VAL A 34 -8.17 6.13 -5.67
C VAL A 34 -7.55 7.28 -4.88
N LEU A 35 -8.00 7.51 -3.65
CA LEU A 35 -7.48 8.57 -2.78
C LEU A 35 -6.45 8.02 -1.79
N TRP A 36 -5.30 8.67 -1.75
CA TRP A 36 -4.14 8.26 -0.96
C TRP A 36 -3.58 9.42 -0.15
N THR A 37 -2.95 9.08 0.95
CA THR A 37 -2.28 10.01 1.86
C THR A 37 -0.81 9.65 1.96
N GLN A 38 0.02 10.67 2.15
CA GLN A 38 1.43 10.55 2.43
C GLN A 38 1.68 10.91 3.90
N SER A 39 2.47 10.11 4.60
CA SER A 39 2.84 10.42 5.98
C SER A 39 3.80 11.62 6.06
N LYS A 40 4.12 12.05 7.28
CA LYS A 40 5.35 12.83 7.51
C LYS A 40 6.58 12.09 6.95
N ASP A 41 7.64 12.83 6.70
CA ASP A 41 8.94 12.28 6.33
C ASP A 41 9.43 11.29 7.42
N LEU A 42 9.90 10.13 6.96
CA LEU A 42 10.44 9.03 7.76
C LEU A 42 11.98 8.97 7.70
N GLY A 43 12.62 9.88 6.99
CA GLY A 43 14.04 9.96 6.69
C GLY A 43 14.28 10.07 5.17
N ASP A 44 15.21 10.93 4.77
CA ASP A 44 15.70 11.06 3.38
C ASP A 44 14.62 11.33 2.31
N GLY A 45 13.51 11.97 2.70
CA GLY A 45 12.40 12.24 1.78
C GLY A 45 11.53 11.01 1.47
N PHE A 46 11.60 9.97 2.31
CA PHE A 46 10.75 8.79 2.21
C PHE A 46 9.55 8.86 3.14
N HIS A 47 8.43 8.33 2.68
CA HIS A 47 7.15 8.41 3.36
C HIS A 47 6.41 7.07 3.28
N ALA A 48 5.52 6.82 4.24
CA ALA A 48 4.51 5.79 4.10
C ALA A 48 3.34 6.33 3.27
N VAL A 49 2.76 5.48 2.42
CA VAL A 49 1.61 5.81 1.56
C VAL A 49 0.43 4.92 1.96
N ARG A 50 -0.75 5.52 2.17
CA ARG A 50 -1.96 4.80 2.68
C ARG A 50 -3.21 5.26 1.96
N MET A 51 -4.12 4.33 1.66
CA MET A 51 -5.47 4.69 1.21
C MET A 51 -6.22 5.45 2.32
N VAL A 52 -7.06 6.40 1.93
CA VAL A 52 -7.89 7.16 2.90
C VAL A 52 -8.90 6.29 3.64
N ASN A 53 -9.41 5.23 2.99
CA ASN A 53 -10.43 4.34 3.55
C ASN A 53 -9.86 3.12 4.30
N LYS A 54 -8.55 2.85 4.19
CA LYS A 54 -7.85 1.72 4.83
C LYS A 54 -6.59 2.18 5.57
N ILE A 55 -6.75 3.09 6.53
CA ILE A 55 -5.65 3.79 7.22
C ILE A 55 -4.71 2.89 8.06
N LYS A 56 -5.07 1.63 8.31
CA LYS A 56 -4.24 0.67 9.05
C LYS A 56 -3.20 -0.03 8.16
N LEU A 57 -3.40 0.01 6.85
CA LEU A 57 -2.54 -0.64 5.87
C LEU A 57 -1.70 0.40 5.12
N ASN A 58 -0.54 -0.02 4.63
CA ASN A 58 0.40 0.80 3.86
C ASN A 58 0.64 0.17 2.50
N LEU A 59 1.06 1.00 1.54
CA LEU A 59 1.61 0.54 0.28
C LEU A 59 2.93 -0.19 0.55
N ASP A 60 3.01 -1.44 0.12
CA ASP A 60 4.08 -2.37 0.43
C ASP A 60 4.56 -3.03 -0.87
N ALA A 61 5.87 -3.06 -1.09
CA ALA A 61 6.46 -3.95 -2.09
C ALA A 61 6.56 -5.35 -1.49
N TRP A 62 5.67 -6.24 -1.95
CA TRP A 62 5.46 -7.58 -1.41
C TRP A 62 6.74 -8.41 -1.41
N ASN A 63 7.09 -8.96 -0.24
CA ASN A 63 8.36 -9.68 -0.03
C ASN A 63 9.58 -8.90 -0.56
N GLY A 64 9.50 -7.57 -0.51
CA GLY A 64 10.58 -6.66 -0.86
C GLY A 64 11.48 -6.33 0.31
N ASP A 65 11.25 -6.92 1.49
CA ASP A 65 12.13 -6.80 2.64
C ASP A 65 13.43 -7.58 2.44
N LYS A 66 14.43 -7.28 3.28
CA LYS A 66 15.77 -7.87 3.19
C LYS A 66 15.76 -9.39 3.36
N GLY A 67 14.82 -9.94 4.13
CA GLY A 67 14.69 -11.38 4.35
C GLY A 67 14.30 -12.15 3.09
N HIS A 68 13.71 -11.47 2.11
CA HIS A 68 13.27 -12.05 0.84
C HIS A 68 14.10 -11.59 -0.37
N GLY A 69 15.22 -10.90 -0.13
CA GLY A 69 16.14 -10.44 -1.18
C GLY A 69 15.93 -9.00 -1.63
N GLY A 70 15.07 -8.23 -0.95
CA GLY A 70 14.83 -6.82 -1.26
C GLY A 70 13.83 -6.58 -2.38
N VAL A 71 13.50 -5.31 -2.58
CA VAL A 71 12.68 -4.85 -3.71
C VAL A 71 13.42 -5.09 -5.02
N ARG A 72 12.70 -5.61 -6.03
CA ARG A 72 13.26 -5.96 -7.34
C ARG A 72 12.24 -5.74 -8.45
N ASP A 73 12.72 -5.75 -9.69
CA ASP A 73 11.84 -5.69 -10.85
C ASP A 73 10.83 -6.85 -10.82
N GLY A 74 9.55 -6.51 -11.03
CA GLY A 74 8.45 -7.45 -10.91
C GLY A 74 7.93 -7.69 -9.49
N SER A 75 8.46 -7.00 -8.47
CA SER A 75 7.86 -6.99 -7.13
C SER A 75 6.41 -6.51 -7.19
N THR A 76 5.48 -7.35 -6.72
CA THR A 76 4.07 -6.97 -6.59
C THR A 76 3.92 -5.86 -5.55
N VAL A 77 3.15 -4.83 -5.87
CA VAL A 77 2.75 -3.82 -4.88
C VAL A 77 1.42 -4.22 -4.26
N ALA A 78 1.35 -4.25 -2.94
CA ALA A 78 0.20 -4.73 -2.19
C ALA A 78 -0.05 -3.87 -0.94
N PHE A 79 -1.12 -4.20 -0.21
CA PHE A 79 -1.39 -3.66 1.12
C PHE A 79 -0.80 -4.54 2.21
N TRP A 80 -0.17 -3.92 3.20
CA TRP A 80 0.31 -4.63 4.39
C TRP A 80 0.27 -3.79 5.66
N ASP A 81 0.25 -4.48 6.81
CA ASP A 81 0.39 -3.87 8.13
C ASP A 81 1.70 -3.07 8.22
N TRP A 82 1.70 -1.99 9.00
CA TRP A 82 2.90 -1.16 9.17
C TRP A 82 4.02 -1.92 9.91
N THR A 83 5.06 -2.35 9.19
CA THR A 83 6.25 -3.01 9.74
C THR A 83 7.43 -2.06 9.92
N LYS A 84 7.38 -0.85 9.32
CA LYS A 84 8.46 0.16 9.30
C LYS A 84 9.70 -0.22 8.47
N GLU A 85 9.62 -1.33 7.76
CA GLU A 85 10.67 -1.84 6.88
C GLU A 85 10.84 -0.97 5.63
N ASP A 86 11.98 -1.14 4.96
CA ASP A 86 12.36 -0.33 3.79
C ASP A 86 11.37 -0.51 2.61
N ASN A 87 10.75 -1.69 2.48
CA ASN A 87 9.79 -2.01 1.42
C ASN A 87 8.42 -1.31 1.55
N GLN A 88 8.22 -0.51 2.60
CA GLN A 88 7.00 0.28 2.83
C GLN A 88 7.26 1.79 2.74
N ARG A 89 8.46 2.18 2.33
CA ARG A 89 8.93 3.56 2.27
C ARG A 89 9.03 4.00 0.81
N TRP A 90 8.33 5.06 0.46
CA TRP A 90 8.21 5.54 -0.92
C TRP A 90 8.62 7.01 -1.01
N THR A 91 9.20 7.38 -2.14
CA THR A 91 9.46 8.77 -2.52
C THR A 91 8.91 9.01 -3.92
N THR A 92 8.62 10.26 -4.26
CA THR A 92 8.16 10.65 -5.59
C THR A 92 9.30 11.33 -6.34
N ALA A 93 9.55 10.89 -7.57
CA ALA A 93 10.52 11.50 -8.47
C ALA A 93 9.81 12.03 -9.71
N PRO A 94 10.24 13.18 -10.29
CA PRO A 94 9.72 13.65 -11.55
C PRO A 94 9.95 12.59 -12.65
N TYR A 95 8.91 12.26 -13.39
CA TYR A 95 9.06 11.46 -14.60
C TYR A 95 9.53 12.36 -15.74
N CYS A 96 10.85 12.58 -15.85
CA CYS A 96 11.45 13.22 -17.02
C CYS A 96 12.10 12.15 -17.88
N LYS A 97 11.55 11.90 -19.08
CA LYS A 97 12.33 11.29 -20.15
C LYS A 97 13.36 12.34 -20.54
N SER A 98 14.61 12.20 -20.14
CA SER A 98 15.69 12.91 -20.81
C SER A 98 15.65 12.45 -22.28
N LEU A 99 15.13 13.31 -23.16
CA LEU A 99 15.31 13.15 -24.59
C LEU A 99 16.80 13.39 -24.84
N ASN A 100 17.57 12.31 -25.00
CA ASN A 100 18.86 12.37 -25.66
C ASN A 100 18.64 12.21 -27.16
#